data_AF-A0A914Q9Q7-F1
#
_entry.id   AF-A0A914Q9Q7-F1
#
_cell.length_a   1.000
_cell.length_b   1.000
_cell.length_c   1.000
_cell.angle_alpha   90.00
_cell.angle_beta   90.00
_cell.angle_gamma   90.00
#
_symmetry.space_group_name_H-M   'P 1'
#
loop_
_entity.id
_entity.type
_entity.pdbx_description
1 polymer ?
#
loop_
_entity_poly.entity_id
_entity_poly.type
_entity_poly.pdbx_seq_one_letter_code
_entity_poly.pdbx_strand_id
1 'polypeptide(L)'
;MSSAGDWHGGCMAIAEFSQRGCILPKRLPFVMELVCKALEFDDSAKATAVNVRDAACYICWAFARGFGKDTLEYEILKNLAFKLVSTALFDRSVNVRRAAGAAFQENVGRNIFSKETDKFPEGIVLSTMIDYQAVARIESCYSSLCLEVANFGKYVHPMMESLLNVYSGHWDEKIRFLAADAIQGLVKFDPLHSVNVLIPKFYERLFSTDVDVKQGSLLCLGSVLKGLYESRMYKVEEIDLTKIKEVIPKFTNMYNSAVVHGSLLMLKAIGSFVESFAATKLPLNDEELAEWHRIADRIIGDLNPKVRIIGKKAIRNIMEYYALDIDRSRKFMNVVKEYFPKVCLLIFFKY
;
A
#
# COMPACT_ATOMS: atom_id res chain seq x y z
N MET A 1 -8.87 25.11 -6.66
CA MET A 1 -8.16 24.38 -5.57
C MET A 1 -7.13 25.33 -4.99
N SER A 2 -7.06 25.43 -3.66
CA SER A 2 -6.02 26.23 -2.99
C SER A 2 -4.63 25.67 -3.34
N SER A 3 -3.66 26.54 -3.55
CA SER A 3 -2.30 26.14 -3.92
C SER A 3 -1.57 25.44 -2.77
N ALA A 4 -0.51 24.68 -3.06
CA ALA A 4 0.35 24.12 -2.01
C ALA A 4 0.96 25.21 -1.09
N GLY A 5 1.16 26.43 -1.61
CA GLY A 5 1.58 27.58 -0.82
C GLY A 5 0.52 28.02 0.19
N ASP A 6 -0.76 28.04 -0.22
CA ASP A 6 -1.88 28.36 0.68
C ASP A 6 -2.04 27.32 1.78
N TRP A 7 -1.90 26.03 1.43
CA TRP A 7 -1.91 24.93 2.41
C TRP A 7 -0.76 25.07 3.41
N HIS A 8 0.45 25.30 2.94
CA HIS A 8 1.62 25.45 3.81
C HIS A 8 1.49 26.67 4.73
N GLY A 9 1.16 27.85 4.17
CA GLY A 9 0.96 29.07 4.95
C GLY A 9 -0.17 28.94 5.98
N GLY A 10 -1.28 28.31 5.59
CA GLY A 10 -2.38 27.98 6.51
C GLY A 10 -1.94 27.03 7.63
N CYS A 11 -1.14 26.00 7.31
CA CYS A 11 -0.59 25.09 8.30
C CYS A 11 0.30 25.82 9.32
N MET A 12 1.19 26.69 8.84
CA MET A 12 2.06 27.49 9.70
C MET A 12 1.26 28.43 10.61
N ALA A 13 0.23 29.11 10.07
CA ALA A 13 -0.64 29.97 10.88
C ALA A 13 -1.40 29.18 11.96
N ILE A 14 -1.92 28.00 11.62
CA ILE A 14 -2.58 27.12 12.59
C ILE A 14 -1.60 26.70 13.68
N ALA A 15 -0.37 26.29 13.34
CA ALA A 15 0.64 25.91 14.33
C ALA A 15 0.94 27.04 15.32
N GLU A 16 1.10 28.28 14.84
CA GLU A 16 1.32 29.45 15.68
C GLU A 16 0.12 29.77 16.59
N PHE A 17 -1.11 29.62 16.09
CA PHE A 17 -2.31 29.76 16.91
C PHE A 17 -2.43 28.65 17.95
N SER A 18 -2.06 27.42 17.60
CA SER A 18 -2.05 26.28 18.51
C SER A 18 -1.11 26.52 19.68
N GLN A 19 0.13 26.95 19.44
CA GLN A 19 1.10 27.22 20.52
C GLN A 19 0.65 28.30 21.50
N ARG A 20 -0.16 29.26 21.04
CA ARG A 20 -0.68 30.36 21.86
C ARG A 20 -2.06 30.05 22.47
N GLY A 21 -2.61 28.85 22.24
CA GLY A 21 -3.95 28.48 22.70
C GLY A 21 -5.06 29.35 22.08
N CYS A 22 -4.82 29.95 20.92
CA CYS A 22 -5.75 30.89 20.29
C CYS A 22 -6.89 30.21 19.51
N ILE A 23 -6.87 28.89 19.38
CA ILE A 23 -7.95 28.13 18.72
C ILE A 23 -8.98 27.74 19.77
N LEU A 24 -10.21 28.23 19.60
CA LEU A 24 -11.30 27.88 20.50
C LEU A 24 -11.57 26.36 20.48
N PRO A 25 -11.81 25.71 21.63
CA PRO A 25 -12.04 24.26 21.69
C PRO A 25 -13.11 23.75 20.71
N LYS A 26 -14.21 24.49 20.54
CA LYS A 26 -15.29 24.17 19.57
C LYS A 26 -14.86 24.14 18.10
N ARG A 27 -13.69 24.69 17.75
CA ARG A 27 -13.13 24.67 16.40
C ARG A 27 -12.13 23.53 16.20
N LEU A 28 -11.65 22.90 17.26
CA LEU A 28 -10.63 21.86 17.19
C LEU A 28 -11.05 20.67 16.31
N PRO A 29 -12.29 20.14 16.36
CA PRO A 29 -12.67 19.04 15.47
C PRO A 29 -12.49 19.37 13.98
N PHE A 30 -12.91 20.57 13.58
CA PHE A 30 -12.77 21.05 12.20
C PHE A 30 -11.29 21.27 11.83
N VAL A 31 -10.50 21.88 12.72
CA VAL A 31 -9.06 22.08 12.46
C VAL A 31 -8.35 20.74 12.34
N MET A 32 -8.68 19.77 13.20
CA MET A 32 -8.09 18.43 13.15
C MET A 32 -8.44 17.68 11.87
N GLU A 33 -9.66 17.83 11.34
CA GLU A 33 -10.01 17.29 10.02
C GLU A 33 -9.11 17.89 8.91
N LEU A 34 -8.85 19.20 8.95
CA LEU A 34 -7.94 19.85 8.00
C LEU A 34 -6.49 19.38 8.17
N VAL A 35 -6.03 19.16 9.40
CA VAL A 35 -4.69 18.63 9.68
C VAL A 35 -4.53 17.22 9.12
N CYS A 36 -5.53 16.35 9.31
CA CYS A 36 -5.51 15.01 8.71
C CYS A 36 -5.43 15.06 7.18
N LYS A 37 -6.15 15.99 6.54
CA LYS A 37 -6.04 16.21 5.08
C LYS A 37 -4.66 16.76 4.69
N ALA A 38 -4.09 17.65 5.49
CA ALA A 38 -2.77 18.21 5.24
C ALA A 38 -1.64 17.18 5.40
N LEU A 39 -1.78 16.23 6.34
CA LEU A 39 -0.86 15.08 6.50
C LEU A 39 -0.82 14.16 5.27
N GLU A 40 -1.89 14.14 4.48
CA GLU A 40 -2.00 13.32 3.26
C GLU A 40 -1.88 14.15 1.99
N PHE A 41 -1.54 15.45 2.11
CA PHE A 41 -1.47 16.35 0.97
C PHE A 41 -0.34 15.93 0.02
N ASP A 42 -0.70 15.61 -1.22
CA ASP A 42 0.26 15.24 -2.26
C ASP A 42 -0.18 15.75 -3.64
N ASP A 43 0.04 17.04 -3.89
CA ASP A 43 -0.21 17.69 -5.19
C ASP A 43 0.96 17.47 -6.17
N SER A 44 1.31 16.21 -6.44
CA SER A 44 2.44 15.73 -7.27
C SER A 44 3.85 15.81 -6.64
N ALA A 45 4.88 15.33 -7.36
CA ALA A 45 6.30 15.21 -6.97
C ALA A 45 7.03 16.47 -6.47
N LYS A 46 6.32 17.57 -6.26
CA LYS A 46 6.85 18.87 -5.88
C LYS A 46 7.26 18.86 -4.42
N ALA A 47 8.40 19.50 -4.14
CA ALA A 47 8.85 19.75 -2.77
C ALA A 47 7.81 20.51 -1.92
N THR A 48 6.92 21.28 -2.56
CA THR A 48 5.83 21.99 -1.88
C THR A 48 4.87 21.05 -1.16
N ALA A 49 4.60 19.85 -1.68
CA ALA A 49 3.73 18.88 -1.01
C ALA A 49 4.38 18.34 0.27
N VAL A 50 5.70 18.09 0.23
CA VAL A 50 6.48 17.66 1.40
C VAL A 50 6.42 18.72 2.50
N ASN A 51 6.56 19.99 2.15
CA ASN A 51 6.49 21.09 3.12
C ASN A 51 5.11 21.19 3.78
N VAL A 52 4.02 20.95 3.04
CA VAL A 52 2.66 20.94 3.62
C VAL A 52 2.53 19.83 4.67
N ARG A 53 2.97 18.61 4.35
CA ARG A 53 2.89 17.47 5.29
C ARG A 53 3.80 17.65 6.51
N ASP A 54 4.99 18.22 6.32
CA ASP A 54 5.90 18.57 7.40
C ASP A 54 5.30 19.65 8.32
N ALA A 55 4.71 20.70 7.74
CA ALA A 55 3.99 21.73 8.49
C ALA A 55 2.77 21.14 9.22
N ALA A 56 2.07 20.16 8.64
CA ALA A 56 0.99 19.45 9.31
C ALA A 56 1.49 18.67 10.53
N CYS A 57 2.66 18.00 10.42
CA CYS A 57 3.31 17.37 11.58
C CYS A 57 3.68 18.41 12.66
N TYR A 58 4.14 19.59 12.25
CA TYR A 58 4.43 20.68 13.18
C TYR A 58 3.17 21.17 13.90
N ILE A 59 2.02 21.25 13.25
CA ILE A 59 0.74 21.53 13.91
C ILE A 59 0.44 20.47 14.97
N CYS A 60 0.58 19.18 14.64
CA CYS A 60 0.33 18.08 15.59
C CYS A 60 1.25 18.16 16.81
N TRP A 61 2.52 18.51 16.61
CA TRP A 61 3.47 18.75 17.68
C TRP A 61 3.09 19.98 18.53
N ALA A 62 2.71 21.09 17.88
CA ALA A 62 2.27 22.31 18.56
C ALA A 62 1.00 22.08 19.38
N PHE A 63 0.07 21.26 18.87
CA PHE A 63 -1.18 20.93 19.55
C PHE A 63 -0.95 20.23 20.89
N ALA A 64 0.01 19.30 20.95
CA ALA A 64 0.36 18.61 22.18
C ALA A 64 0.79 19.58 23.30
N ARG A 65 1.30 20.76 22.95
CA ARG A 65 1.84 21.76 23.89
C ARG A 65 0.85 22.88 24.21
N GLY A 66 0.04 23.25 23.23
CA GLY A 66 -0.87 24.39 23.32
C GLY A 66 -2.20 24.10 24.01
N PHE A 67 -2.64 22.84 24.06
CA PHE A 67 -3.92 22.45 24.62
C PHE A 67 -3.77 21.54 25.83
N GLY A 68 -4.67 21.69 26.80
CA GLY A 68 -4.72 20.84 27.98
C GLY A 68 -5.15 19.42 27.65
N LYS A 69 -4.82 18.47 28.53
CA LYS A 69 -5.08 17.02 28.35
C LYS A 69 -6.56 16.70 28.10
N ASP A 70 -7.46 17.53 28.62
CA ASP A 70 -8.91 17.33 28.56
C ASP A 70 -9.58 18.23 27.51
N THR A 71 -8.81 19.01 26.75
CA THR A 71 -9.36 19.93 25.74
C THR A 71 -9.71 19.24 24.42
N LEU A 72 -9.03 18.12 24.11
CA LEU A 72 -9.27 17.33 22.91
C LEU A 72 -9.98 16.02 23.25
N GLU A 73 -11.04 15.74 22.49
CA GLU A 73 -11.83 14.51 22.60
C GLU A 73 -10.98 13.26 22.31
N TYR A 74 -11.30 12.16 22.98
CA TYR A 74 -10.58 10.89 22.86
C TYR A 74 -10.49 10.41 21.41
N GLU A 75 -11.60 10.39 20.67
CA GLU A 75 -11.62 9.88 19.29
C GLU A 75 -10.78 10.75 18.33
N ILE A 76 -10.68 12.07 18.58
CA ILE A 76 -9.82 12.95 17.79
C ILE A 76 -8.35 12.60 17.99
N LEU A 77 -7.93 12.41 19.25
CA LEU A 77 -6.53 12.08 19.58
C LEU A 77 -6.15 10.68 19.11
N LYS A 78 -7.06 9.71 19.24
CA LYS A 78 -6.87 8.35 18.73
C LYS A 78 -6.73 8.33 17.20
N ASN A 79 -7.58 9.06 16.48
CA ASN A 79 -7.45 9.19 15.03
C ASN A 79 -6.16 9.90 14.63
N LEU A 80 -5.73 10.91 15.39
CA LEU A 80 -4.45 11.56 15.20
C LEU A 80 -3.28 10.59 15.41
N ALA A 81 -3.33 9.76 16.45
CA ALA A 81 -2.33 8.73 16.72
C ALA A 81 -2.18 7.79 15.51
N PHE A 82 -3.31 7.31 14.97
CA PHE A 82 -3.33 6.46 13.78
C PHE A 82 -2.74 7.15 12.55
N LYS A 83 -3.12 8.41 12.29
CA LYS A 83 -2.56 9.16 11.15
C LYS A 83 -1.07 9.41 11.30
N LEU A 84 -0.60 9.83 12.47
CA LEU A 84 0.83 10.07 12.71
C LEU A 84 1.66 8.79 12.57
N VAL A 85 1.19 7.64 13.08
CA VAL A 85 1.89 6.36 12.92
C VAL A 85 1.92 5.94 11.45
N SER A 86 0.79 6.03 10.74
CA SER A 86 0.76 5.75 9.29
C SER A 86 1.69 6.68 8.51
N THR A 87 1.72 7.98 8.80
CA THR A 87 2.62 8.93 8.15
C THR A 87 4.09 8.63 8.50
N ALA A 88 4.39 8.28 9.74
CA ALA A 88 5.74 7.93 10.19
C ALA A 88 6.28 6.66 9.49
N LEU A 89 5.39 5.72 9.14
CA LEU A 89 5.76 4.51 8.42
C LEU A 89 5.79 4.72 6.90
N PHE A 90 4.78 5.37 6.34
CA PHE A 90 4.49 5.27 4.91
C PHE A 90 4.74 6.55 4.12
N ASP A 91 5.06 7.70 4.74
CA ASP A 91 5.40 8.87 3.92
C ASP A 91 6.65 8.60 3.07
N ARG A 92 6.62 9.03 1.80
CA ARG A 92 7.77 8.94 0.89
C ARG A 92 8.99 9.68 1.41
N SER A 93 8.80 10.85 2.01
CA SER A 93 9.85 11.73 2.52
C SER A 93 10.31 11.29 3.90
N VAL A 94 11.62 11.04 4.04
CA VAL A 94 12.22 10.71 5.35
C VAL A 94 12.04 11.83 6.37
N ASN A 95 12.02 13.09 5.92
CA ASN A 95 11.83 14.23 6.82
C ASN A 95 10.42 14.23 7.42
N VAL A 96 9.40 13.97 6.59
CA VAL A 96 8.01 13.89 7.06
C VAL A 96 7.82 12.69 7.97
N ARG A 97 8.42 11.53 7.65
CA ARG A 97 8.37 10.35 8.55
C ARG A 97 8.94 10.66 9.94
N ARG A 98 10.07 11.36 9.99
CA ARG A 98 10.70 11.80 11.25
C ARG A 98 9.87 12.84 11.98
N ALA A 99 9.30 13.81 11.26
CA ALA A 99 8.44 14.83 11.84
C ALA A 99 7.16 14.22 12.44
N ALA A 100 6.56 13.24 11.75
CA ALA A 100 5.41 12.49 12.24
C ALA A 100 5.75 11.66 13.49
N GLY A 101 6.89 10.96 13.50
CA GLY A 101 7.38 10.23 14.68
C GLY A 101 7.63 11.14 15.88
N ALA A 102 8.26 12.31 15.66
CA ALA A 102 8.48 13.31 16.70
C ALA A 102 7.16 13.92 17.22
N ALA A 103 6.22 14.22 16.34
CA ALA A 103 4.89 14.71 16.71
C ALA A 103 4.10 13.66 17.51
N PHE A 104 4.19 12.38 17.12
CA PHE A 104 3.59 11.27 17.86
C PHE A 104 4.21 11.17 19.26
N GLN A 105 5.54 11.17 19.37
CA GLN A 105 6.24 11.12 20.65
C GLN A 105 5.88 12.29 21.58
N GLU A 106 5.77 13.51 21.06
CA GLU A 106 5.36 14.67 21.86
C GLU A 106 3.92 14.51 22.39
N ASN A 107 3.01 14.04 21.55
CA ASN A 107 1.63 13.78 21.95
C ASN A 107 1.54 12.66 22.99
N VAL A 108 2.30 11.58 22.81
CA VAL A 108 2.47 10.50 23.79
C VAL A 108 2.91 11.07 25.14
N GLY A 109 4.00 11.84 25.16
CA GLY A 109 4.56 12.38 26.40
C GLY A 109 3.63 13.34 27.17
N ARG A 110 2.69 14.00 26.48
CA ARG A 110 1.82 15.04 27.08
C ARG A 110 0.37 14.60 27.29
N ASN A 111 -0.18 13.76 26.42
CA ASN A 111 -1.62 13.47 26.35
C ASN A 111 -2.00 12.05 26.80
N ILE A 112 -1.05 11.16 27.13
CA ILE A 112 -1.36 9.77 27.52
C ILE A 112 -2.18 9.65 28.81
N PHE A 113 -1.88 10.47 29.81
CA PHE A 113 -2.46 10.29 31.15
C PHE A 113 -3.69 11.16 31.40
N SER A 114 -4.85 10.73 30.90
CA SER A 114 -6.11 10.90 31.63
C SER A 114 -6.52 9.54 32.16
N LYS A 115 -6.83 9.43 33.46
CA LYS A 115 -6.82 8.22 34.32
C LYS A 115 -7.59 6.97 33.84
N GLU A 116 -8.33 7.01 32.73
CA GLU A 116 -9.30 5.96 32.38
C GLU A 116 -9.25 5.49 30.92
N THR A 117 -8.45 6.11 30.03
CA THR A 117 -8.38 5.71 28.60
C THR A 117 -7.03 6.06 27.96
N ASP A 118 -6.41 5.09 27.30
CA ASP A 118 -5.19 5.30 26.51
C ASP A 118 -5.53 5.99 25.18
N LYS A 119 -5.38 7.32 25.14
CA LYS A 119 -5.63 8.17 23.97
C LYS A 119 -4.67 7.90 22.80
N PHE A 120 -3.51 7.30 23.09
CA PHE A 120 -2.48 6.95 22.12
C PHE A 120 -2.13 5.47 22.34
N PRO A 121 -2.93 4.54 21.78
CA PRO A 121 -2.80 3.11 22.07
C PRO A 121 -1.36 2.64 22.00
N GLU A 122 -0.82 2.03 23.05
CA GLU A 122 0.56 1.51 23.10
C GLU A 122 1.64 2.59 22.85
N GLY A 123 1.31 3.86 23.07
CA GLY A 123 2.07 5.01 22.59
C GLY A 123 3.48 5.12 23.16
N ILE A 124 3.70 4.68 24.41
CA ILE A 124 5.04 4.68 25.02
C ILE A 124 5.97 3.77 24.23
N VAL A 125 5.57 2.52 24.01
CA VAL A 125 6.37 1.51 23.31
C VAL A 125 6.50 1.87 21.84
N LEU A 126 5.42 2.34 21.21
CA LEU A 126 5.48 2.75 19.81
C LEU A 126 6.40 3.95 19.60
N SER A 127 6.44 4.91 20.53
CA SER A 127 7.31 6.10 20.39
C SER A 127 8.80 5.77 20.35
N THR A 128 9.22 4.65 20.96
CA THR A 128 10.61 4.16 20.88
C THR A 128 10.83 3.27 19.67
N MET A 129 9.78 2.60 19.17
CA MET A 129 9.84 1.75 17.97
C MET A 129 9.89 2.57 16.68
N ILE A 130 9.07 3.61 16.54
CA ILE A 130 9.04 4.51 15.38
C ILE A 130 9.93 5.74 15.57
N ASP A 131 11.17 5.51 16.01
CA ASP A 131 12.14 6.57 16.26
C ASP A 131 12.80 7.12 14.97
N TYR A 132 13.63 8.17 15.15
CA TYR A 132 14.33 8.87 14.07
C TYR A 132 15.18 7.97 13.15
N GLN A 133 15.77 6.90 13.72
CA GLN A 133 16.62 5.95 13.00
C GLN A 133 15.79 4.85 12.34
N ALA A 134 14.82 4.29 13.06
CA ALA A 134 13.94 3.24 12.58
C ALA A 134 13.17 3.67 11.32
N VAL A 135 12.67 4.91 11.29
CA VAL A 135 11.91 5.44 10.15
C VAL A 135 12.79 5.98 9.00
N ALA A 136 14.12 5.86 9.11
CA ALA A 136 15.03 6.43 8.10
C ALA A 136 14.94 5.69 6.75
N ARG A 137 14.78 4.36 6.77
CA ARG A 137 14.75 3.52 5.57
C ARG A 137 13.32 3.15 5.20
N ILE A 138 12.85 3.70 4.08
CA ILE A 138 11.46 3.50 3.63
C ILE A 138 11.14 2.01 3.38
N GLU A 139 12.09 1.24 2.84
CA GLU A 139 11.89 -0.20 2.60
C GLU A 139 11.66 -0.96 3.91
N SER A 140 12.36 -0.58 5.00
CA SER A 140 12.16 -1.16 6.33
C SER A 140 10.80 -0.76 6.90
N CYS A 141 10.37 0.48 6.70
CA CYS A 141 9.07 0.96 7.18
C CYS A 141 7.89 0.17 6.59
N TYR A 142 7.93 -0.12 5.28
CA TYR A 142 6.90 -0.89 4.58
C TYR A 142 7.04 -2.42 4.72
N SER A 143 8.07 -2.91 5.41
CA SER A 143 8.31 -4.34 5.60
C SER A 143 8.35 -4.71 7.09
N SER A 144 9.52 -4.70 7.71
CA SER A 144 9.71 -5.13 9.10
C SER A 144 8.94 -4.26 10.09
N LEU A 145 9.12 -2.93 10.02
CA LEU A 145 8.64 -2.03 11.06
C LEU A 145 7.12 -1.94 11.12
N CYS A 146 6.41 -1.85 9.98
CA CYS A 146 4.94 -1.84 10.01
C CYS A 146 4.35 -3.15 10.55
N LEU A 147 5.02 -4.29 10.32
CA LEU A 147 4.58 -5.57 10.87
C LEU A 147 4.87 -5.67 12.37
N GLU A 148 5.94 -5.05 12.86
CA GLU A 148 6.19 -4.90 14.29
C GLU A 148 5.10 -4.06 14.96
N VAL A 149 4.72 -2.92 14.36
CA VAL A 149 3.60 -2.08 14.81
C VAL A 149 2.26 -2.83 14.75
N ALA A 150 2.07 -3.71 13.77
CA ALA A 150 0.84 -4.50 13.64
C ALA A 150 0.64 -5.51 14.79
N ASN A 151 1.71 -5.96 15.46
CA ASN A 151 1.59 -6.88 16.60
C ASN A 151 0.82 -6.27 17.79
N PHE A 152 0.71 -4.94 17.87
CA PHE A 152 -0.10 -4.25 18.89
C PHE A 152 -1.61 -4.27 18.58
N GLY A 153 -2.02 -4.74 17.40
CA GLY A 153 -3.41 -4.95 16.99
C GLY A 153 -4.18 -3.66 16.65
N LYS A 154 -4.09 -2.62 17.49
CA LYS A 154 -4.88 -1.38 17.36
C LYS A 154 -4.57 -0.57 16.09
N TYR A 155 -3.40 -0.78 15.50
CA TYR A 155 -2.93 -0.05 14.31
C TYR A 155 -3.08 -0.85 13.01
N VAL A 156 -3.53 -2.12 13.06
CA VAL A 156 -3.65 -2.98 11.88
C VAL A 156 -4.59 -2.37 10.84
N HIS A 157 -5.87 -2.13 11.20
CA HIS A 157 -6.84 -1.58 10.26
C HIS A 157 -6.52 -0.14 9.83
N PRO A 158 -6.09 0.79 10.72
CA PRO A 158 -5.69 2.12 10.29
C PRO A 158 -4.52 2.14 9.30
N MET A 159 -3.53 1.24 9.46
CA MET A 159 -2.45 1.09 8.49
C MET A 159 -2.96 0.55 7.16
N MET A 160 -3.77 -0.52 7.18
CA MET A 160 -4.39 -1.08 5.97
C MET A 160 -5.24 -0.04 5.23
N GLU A 161 -6.03 0.76 5.95
CA GLU A 161 -6.85 1.82 5.39
C GLU A 161 -5.99 2.93 4.76
N SER A 162 -4.89 3.32 5.40
CA SER A 162 -3.96 4.33 4.86
C SER A 162 -3.28 3.81 3.59
N LEU A 163 -2.85 2.53 3.58
CA LEU A 163 -2.28 1.87 2.40
C LEU A 163 -3.29 1.79 1.26
N LEU A 164 -4.54 1.42 1.55
CA LEU A 164 -5.63 1.36 0.57
C LEU A 164 -5.93 2.74 -0.01
N ASN A 165 -6.16 3.75 0.84
CA ASN A 165 -6.74 5.02 0.40
C ASN A 165 -5.70 6.00 -0.15
N VAL A 166 -4.48 6.01 0.42
CA VAL A 166 -3.44 6.99 0.09
C VAL A 166 -2.35 6.35 -0.76
N TYR A 167 -1.70 5.29 -0.24
CA TYR A 167 -0.42 4.85 -0.79
C TYR A 167 -0.54 3.91 -1.99
N SER A 168 -1.61 3.12 -2.11
CA SER A 168 -1.84 2.25 -3.26
C SER A 168 -2.13 3.03 -4.55
N GLY A 169 -2.66 4.26 -4.45
CA GLY A 169 -2.94 5.13 -5.60
C GLY A 169 -1.91 6.24 -5.79
N HIS A 170 -0.81 6.22 -5.04
CA HIS A 170 0.17 7.31 -5.02
C HIS A 170 0.89 7.43 -6.37
N TRP A 171 1.16 8.65 -6.86
CA TRP A 171 1.76 8.89 -8.20
C TRP A 171 3.18 8.29 -8.38
N ASP A 172 3.97 8.18 -7.31
CA ASP A 172 5.27 7.50 -7.32
C ASP A 172 5.09 5.97 -7.37
N GLU A 173 5.53 5.36 -8.47
CA GLU A 173 5.52 3.90 -8.68
C GLU A 173 6.15 3.13 -7.50
N LYS A 174 7.27 3.61 -6.95
CA LYS A 174 7.98 2.92 -5.87
C LYS A 174 7.09 2.78 -4.63
N ILE A 175 6.32 3.82 -4.31
CA ILE A 175 5.40 3.84 -3.17
C ILE A 175 4.28 2.82 -3.36
N ARG A 176 3.75 2.67 -4.58
CA ARG A 176 2.70 1.68 -4.87
C ARG A 176 3.21 0.24 -4.72
N PHE A 177 4.44 -0.04 -5.16
CA PHE A 177 5.05 -1.36 -4.93
C PHE A 177 5.30 -1.64 -3.44
N LEU A 178 5.85 -0.67 -2.71
CA LEU A 178 6.05 -0.80 -1.27
C LEU A 178 4.71 -0.98 -0.52
N ALA A 179 3.66 -0.29 -0.93
CA ALA A 179 2.33 -0.45 -0.36
C ALA A 179 1.77 -1.86 -0.57
N ALA A 180 1.98 -2.43 -1.76
CA ALA A 180 1.60 -3.81 -2.06
C ALA A 180 2.38 -4.81 -1.18
N ASP A 181 3.69 -4.61 -0.98
CA ASP A 181 4.50 -5.45 -0.09
C ASP A 181 4.03 -5.38 1.37
N ALA A 182 3.74 -4.17 1.88
CA ALA A 182 3.21 -3.98 3.23
C ALA A 182 1.86 -4.67 3.42
N ILE A 183 0.95 -4.53 2.45
CA ILE A 183 -0.36 -5.19 2.48
C ILE A 183 -0.20 -6.71 2.54
N GLN A 184 0.66 -7.31 1.71
CA GLN A 184 0.90 -8.76 1.73
C GLN A 184 1.27 -9.24 3.14
N GLY A 185 2.17 -8.53 3.81
CA GLY A 185 2.60 -8.87 5.18
C GLY A 185 1.52 -8.62 6.24
N LEU A 186 0.71 -7.57 6.08
CA LEU A 186 -0.30 -7.16 7.07
C LEU A 186 -1.54 -8.07 7.06
N VAL A 187 -1.86 -8.71 5.95
CA VAL A 187 -3.04 -9.59 5.79
C VAL A 187 -3.15 -10.63 6.91
N LYS A 188 -2.03 -11.19 7.38
CA LYS A 188 -2.03 -12.22 8.42
C LYS A 188 -2.61 -11.76 9.77
N PHE A 189 -2.63 -10.46 10.04
CA PHE A 189 -3.16 -9.92 11.30
C PHE A 189 -4.69 -9.83 11.30
N ASP A 190 -5.31 -9.73 10.13
CA ASP A 190 -6.77 -9.85 9.98
C ASP A 190 -7.14 -10.33 8.55
N PRO A 191 -7.15 -11.66 8.34
CA PRO A 191 -7.51 -12.23 7.04
C PRO A 191 -8.96 -11.93 6.65
N LEU A 192 -9.89 -11.89 7.62
CA LEU A 192 -11.31 -11.64 7.36
C LEU A 192 -11.54 -10.21 6.89
N HIS A 193 -10.90 -9.23 7.52
CA HIS A 193 -10.93 -7.84 7.04
C HIS A 193 -10.35 -7.72 5.64
N SER A 194 -9.25 -8.43 5.35
CA SER A 194 -8.63 -8.43 4.03
C SER A 194 -9.58 -8.96 2.94
N VAL A 195 -10.32 -10.02 3.23
CA VAL A 195 -11.32 -10.59 2.31
C VAL A 195 -12.55 -9.69 2.17
N ASN A 196 -13.10 -9.21 3.28
CA ASN A 196 -14.39 -8.50 3.28
C ASN A 196 -14.29 -7.02 2.94
N VAL A 197 -13.11 -6.40 3.10
CA VAL A 197 -12.90 -4.96 2.90
C VAL A 197 -11.89 -4.69 1.79
N LEU A 198 -10.67 -5.22 1.91
CA LEU A 198 -9.59 -4.86 0.99
C LEU A 198 -9.82 -5.39 -0.43
N ILE A 199 -10.18 -6.66 -0.59
CA ILE A 199 -10.45 -7.24 -1.93
C ILE A 199 -11.55 -6.47 -2.67
N PRO A 200 -12.75 -6.25 -2.09
CA PRO A 200 -13.80 -5.47 -2.75
C PRO A 200 -13.37 -4.06 -3.12
N LYS A 201 -12.64 -3.36 -2.23
CA LYS A 201 -12.18 -1.99 -2.46
C LYS A 201 -11.11 -1.89 -3.54
N PHE A 202 -10.15 -2.81 -3.57
CA PHE A 202 -9.17 -2.84 -4.66
C PHE A 202 -9.81 -3.20 -5.99
N TYR A 203 -10.75 -4.14 -6.01
CA TYR A 203 -11.52 -4.47 -7.21
C TYR A 203 -12.28 -3.25 -7.75
N GLU A 204 -13.01 -2.52 -6.89
CA GLU A 204 -13.70 -1.28 -7.26
C GLU A 204 -12.74 -0.24 -7.89
N ARG A 205 -11.54 -0.09 -7.31
CA ARG A 205 -10.53 0.86 -7.78
C ARG A 205 -9.87 0.48 -9.11
N LEU A 206 -9.99 -0.76 -9.58
CA LEU A 206 -9.57 -1.15 -10.94
C LEU A 206 -10.36 -0.41 -12.03
N PHE A 207 -11.54 0.13 -11.70
CA PHE A 207 -12.40 0.89 -12.60
C PHE A 207 -12.23 2.42 -12.49
N SER A 208 -11.28 2.89 -11.68
CA SER A 208 -10.93 4.31 -11.59
C SER A 208 -10.62 4.90 -12.98
N THR A 209 -10.69 6.21 -13.17
CA THR A 209 -10.13 6.83 -14.39
C THR A 209 -8.63 7.09 -14.25
N ASP A 210 -8.14 7.17 -13.01
CA ASP A 210 -6.74 7.39 -12.65
C ASP A 210 -5.91 6.11 -12.86
N VAL A 211 -4.86 6.21 -13.67
CA VAL A 211 -3.99 5.08 -14.01
C VAL A 211 -3.14 4.62 -12.83
N ASP A 212 -2.72 5.51 -11.94
CA ASP A 212 -1.91 5.17 -10.77
C ASP A 212 -2.75 4.41 -9.75
N VAL A 213 -4.00 4.83 -9.56
CA VAL A 213 -5.00 4.11 -8.75
C VAL A 213 -5.26 2.72 -9.31
N LYS A 214 -5.49 2.57 -10.63
CA LYS A 214 -5.67 1.24 -11.24
C LYS A 214 -4.45 0.36 -11.02
N GLN A 215 -3.28 0.90 -11.32
CA GLN A 215 -2.02 0.17 -11.32
C GLN A 215 -1.70 -0.36 -9.92
N GLY A 216 -1.76 0.49 -8.89
CA GLY A 216 -1.44 0.04 -7.55
C GLY A 216 -2.56 -0.77 -6.90
N SER A 217 -3.82 -0.58 -7.27
CA SER A 217 -4.91 -1.48 -6.83
C SER A 217 -4.73 -2.89 -7.40
N LEU A 218 -4.21 -3.01 -8.62
CA LEU A 218 -3.87 -4.30 -9.22
C LEU A 218 -2.71 -4.98 -8.48
N LEU A 219 -1.64 -4.24 -8.16
CA LEU A 219 -0.54 -4.74 -7.33
C LEU A 219 -1.04 -5.23 -5.97
N CYS A 220 -1.80 -4.38 -5.27
CA CYS A 220 -2.30 -4.68 -3.93
C CYS A 220 -3.28 -5.86 -3.93
N LEU A 221 -4.12 -6.01 -4.95
CA LEU A 221 -5.02 -7.17 -5.06
C LEU A 221 -4.23 -8.48 -5.16
N GLY A 222 -3.16 -8.50 -5.97
CA GLY A 222 -2.26 -9.66 -6.05
C GLY A 222 -1.58 -9.96 -4.70
N SER A 223 -1.10 -8.92 -4.03
CA SER A 223 -0.49 -9.01 -2.69
C SER A 223 -1.44 -9.49 -1.61
N VAL A 224 -2.72 -9.08 -1.62
CA VAL A 224 -3.72 -9.59 -0.67
C VAL A 224 -3.89 -11.10 -0.85
N LEU A 225 -4.07 -11.56 -2.08
CA LEU A 225 -4.27 -12.99 -2.37
C LEU A 225 -3.05 -13.82 -1.97
N LYS A 226 -1.86 -13.32 -2.28
CA LYS A 226 -0.60 -13.95 -1.90
C LYS A 226 -0.42 -14.00 -0.38
N GLY A 227 -0.70 -12.90 0.31
CA GLY A 227 -0.64 -12.82 1.77
C GLY A 227 -1.64 -13.77 2.46
N LEU A 228 -2.86 -13.89 1.92
CA LEU A 228 -3.88 -14.82 2.42
C LEU A 228 -3.38 -16.27 2.29
N TYR A 229 -2.85 -16.63 1.13
CA TYR A 229 -2.28 -17.95 0.88
C TYR A 229 -1.08 -18.25 1.80
N GLU A 230 -0.12 -17.33 1.90
CA GLU A 230 1.08 -17.49 2.73
C GLU A 230 0.75 -17.56 4.22
N SER A 231 -0.29 -16.86 4.68
CA SER A 231 -0.71 -16.88 6.09
C SER A 231 -1.19 -18.25 6.56
N ARG A 232 -1.74 -19.07 5.66
CA ARG A 232 -2.45 -20.33 5.97
C ARG A 232 -3.60 -20.19 7.00
N MET A 233 -4.00 -18.96 7.32
CA MET A 233 -5.01 -18.66 8.34
C MET A 233 -6.42 -18.57 7.78
N TYR A 234 -6.54 -18.40 6.45
CA TYR A 234 -7.80 -18.37 5.74
C TYR A 234 -7.78 -19.45 4.67
N LYS A 235 -8.81 -20.30 4.62
CA LYS A 235 -8.98 -21.24 3.51
C LYS A 235 -9.28 -20.43 2.28
N VAL A 236 -8.31 -20.35 1.38
CA VAL A 236 -8.41 -19.51 0.19
C VAL A 236 -9.56 -19.97 -0.71
N GLU A 237 -10.02 -21.22 -0.54
CA GLU A 237 -11.22 -21.81 -1.15
C GLU A 237 -12.54 -21.17 -0.69
N GLU A 238 -12.56 -20.50 0.46
CA GLU A 238 -13.74 -19.76 0.97
C GLU A 238 -13.82 -18.34 0.39
N ILE A 239 -12.76 -17.86 -0.29
CA ILE A 239 -12.82 -16.58 -1.01
C ILE A 239 -13.73 -16.77 -2.23
N ASP A 240 -14.74 -15.91 -2.35
CA ASP A 240 -15.49 -15.81 -3.60
C ASP A 240 -14.57 -15.28 -4.72
N LEU A 241 -14.00 -16.22 -5.47
CA LEU A 241 -13.11 -15.93 -6.59
C LEU A 241 -13.86 -15.38 -7.80
N THR A 242 -15.20 -15.35 -7.82
CA THR A 242 -15.97 -14.93 -9.00
C THR A 242 -15.52 -13.56 -9.49
N LYS A 243 -15.46 -12.57 -8.59
CA LYS A 243 -14.97 -11.22 -8.92
C LYS A 243 -13.51 -11.20 -9.36
N ILE A 244 -12.66 -12.01 -8.74
CA ILE A 244 -11.23 -12.06 -9.08
C ILE A 244 -11.03 -12.69 -10.46
N LYS A 245 -11.79 -13.74 -10.77
CA LYS A 245 -11.81 -14.43 -12.07
C LYS A 245 -12.41 -13.56 -13.16
N GLU A 246 -13.40 -12.72 -12.86
CA GLU A 246 -13.89 -11.69 -13.79
C GLU A 246 -12.82 -10.67 -14.21
N VAL A 247 -11.77 -10.50 -13.40
CA VAL A 247 -10.64 -9.66 -13.82
C VAL A 247 -9.84 -10.34 -14.94
N ILE A 248 -9.78 -11.69 -15.00
CA ILE A 248 -8.97 -12.46 -15.97
C ILE A 248 -9.25 -12.05 -17.42
N PRO A 249 -10.49 -12.06 -17.93
CA PRO A 249 -10.76 -11.59 -19.31
C PRO A 249 -10.48 -10.09 -19.51
N LYS A 250 -10.59 -9.28 -18.46
CA LYS A 250 -10.28 -7.85 -18.51
C LYS A 250 -8.77 -7.61 -18.58
N PHE A 251 -7.92 -8.50 -18.04
CA PHE A 251 -6.47 -8.38 -18.15
C PHE A 251 -5.99 -8.37 -19.59
N THR A 252 -6.60 -9.16 -20.48
CA THR A 252 -6.22 -9.17 -21.90
C THR A 252 -6.49 -7.80 -22.55
N ASN A 253 -7.64 -7.19 -22.24
CA ASN A 253 -7.97 -5.85 -22.71
C ASN A 253 -7.06 -4.78 -22.08
N MET A 254 -6.79 -4.88 -20.78
CA MET A 254 -5.88 -3.99 -20.06
C MET A 254 -4.44 -4.11 -20.60
N TYR A 255 -3.98 -5.32 -20.90
CA TYR A 255 -2.69 -5.60 -21.51
C TYR A 255 -2.61 -5.01 -22.92
N ASN A 256 -3.59 -5.32 -23.79
CA ASN A 256 -3.62 -4.81 -25.15
C ASN A 256 -3.65 -3.28 -25.15
N SER A 257 -4.48 -2.67 -24.30
CA SER A 257 -4.49 -1.22 -24.11
C SER A 257 -3.15 -0.70 -23.60
N ALA A 258 -2.53 -1.35 -22.61
CA ALA A 258 -1.22 -0.95 -22.11
C ALA A 258 -0.13 -1.02 -23.18
N VAL A 259 -0.13 -2.05 -24.03
CA VAL A 259 0.79 -2.15 -25.17
C VAL A 259 0.54 -1.03 -26.18
N VAL A 260 -0.71 -0.81 -26.57
CA VAL A 260 -1.10 0.24 -27.54
C VAL A 260 -0.69 1.62 -27.05
N HIS A 261 -0.88 1.91 -25.76
CA HIS A 261 -0.53 3.21 -25.17
C HIS A 261 0.91 3.27 -24.62
N GLY A 262 1.71 2.20 -24.76
CA GLY A 262 3.07 2.14 -24.22
C GLY A 262 3.17 2.25 -22.69
N SER A 263 2.12 1.83 -21.95
CA SER A 263 2.04 1.97 -20.50
C SER A 263 2.88 0.90 -19.77
N LEU A 264 4.16 1.21 -19.60
CA LEU A 264 5.12 0.38 -18.85
C LEU A 264 4.65 0.05 -17.43
N LEU A 265 4.03 1.03 -16.76
CA LEU A 265 3.54 0.89 -15.38
C LEU A 265 2.45 -0.18 -15.27
N MET A 266 1.52 -0.20 -16.21
CA MET A 266 0.45 -1.19 -16.26
C MET A 266 0.98 -2.58 -16.61
N LEU A 267 1.92 -2.69 -17.56
CA LEU A 267 2.53 -3.98 -17.90
C LEU A 267 3.24 -4.62 -16.70
N LYS A 268 3.97 -3.84 -15.91
CA LYS A 268 4.58 -4.32 -14.66
C LYS A 268 3.53 -4.78 -13.65
N ALA A 269 2.45 -4.02 -13.46
CA ALA A 269 1.40 -4.40 -12.51
C ALA A 269 0.64 -5.65 -12.92
N ILE A 270 0.33 -5.78 -14.22
CA ILE A 270 -0.28 -6.99 -14.78
C ILE A 270 0.63 -8.19 -14.52
N GLY A 271 1.91 -8.10 -14.90
CA GLY A 271 2.86 -9.18 -14.67
C GLY A 271 3.02 -9.55 -13.19
N SER A 272 3.02 -8.55 -12.31
CA SER A 272 3.17 -8.76 -10.87
C SER A 272 1.92 -9.41 -10.27
N PHE A 273 0.73 -9.03 -10.74
CA PHE A 273 -0.50 -9.70 -10.37
C PHE A 273 -0.50 -11.16 -10.83
N VAL A 274 -0.14 -11.42 -12.09
CA VAL A 274 -0.05 -12.79 -12.63
C VAL A 274 0.88 -13.64 -11.77
N GLU A 275 2.06 -13.08 -11.46
CA GLU A 275 3.07 -13.72 -10.60
C GLU A 275 2.50 -14.06 -9.22
N SER A 276 1.88 -13.08 -8.56
CA SER A 276 1.36 -13.25 -7.20
C SER A 276 0.16 -14.19 -7.16
N PHE A 277 -0.76 -14.08 -8.13
CA PHE A 277 -1.90 -14.99 -8.25
C PHE A 277 -1.43 -16.42 -8.49
N ALA A 278 -0.53 -16.65 -9.45
CA ALA A 278 -0.02 -17.99 -9.75
C ALA A 278 0.76 -18.61 -8.58
N ALA A 279 1.32 -17.80 -7.68
CA ALA A 279 1.95 -18.29 -6.45
C ALA A 279 0.93 -18.90 -5.46
N THR A 280 -0.33 -18.44 -5.48
CA THR A 280 -1.38 -18.90 -4.54
C THR A 280 -1.93 -20.30 -4.82
N LYS A 281 -1.72 -20.83 -6.03
CA LYS A 281 -2.32 -22.10 -6.49
C LYS A 281 -3.86 -22.16 -6.40
N LEU A 282 -4.52 -21.00 -6.29
CA LEU A 282 -5.99 -20.87 -6.34
C LEU A 282 -6.57 -21.47 -7.62
N PRO A 283 -7.66 -22.26 -7.60
CA PRO A 283 -8.14 -23.05 -8.72
C PRO A 283 -8.46 -22.24 -9.98
N LEU A 284 -7.77 -22.56 -11.06
CA LEU A 284 -7.98 -22.08 -12.43
C LEU A 284 -8.44 -23.24 -13.30
N ASN A 285 -9.37 -22.96 -14.22
CA ASN A 285 -9.69 -23.88 -15.31
C ASN A 285 -8.59 -23.80 -16.40
N ASP A 286 -8.63 -24.72 -17.37
CA ASP A 286 -7.59 -24.82 -18.41
C ASP A 286 -7.54 -23.58 -19.32
N GLU A 287 -8.67 -22.92 -19.56
CA GLU A 287 -8.75 -21.70 -20.37
C GLU A 287 -8.15 -20.49 -19.64
N GLU A 288 -8.50 -20.30 -18.37
CA GLU A 288 -7.96 -19.26 -17.49
C GLU A 288 -6.43 -19.42 -17.36
N LEU A 289 -5.95 -20.66 -17.12
CA LEU A 289 -4.52 -20.94 -17.02
C LEU A 289 -3.78 -20.67 -18.33
N ALA A 290 -4.37 -21.03 -19.48
CA ALA A 290 -3.81 -20.73 -20.79
C ALA A 290 -3.73 -19.21 -21.05
N GLU A 291 -4.72 -18.44 -20.62
CA GLU A 291 -4.69 -16.98 -20.78
C GLU A 291 -3.61 -16.32 -19.91
N TRP A 292 -3.47 -16.76 -18.65
CA TRP A 292 -2.38 -16.31 -17.79
C TRP A 292 -1.00 -16.60 -18.38
N HIS A 293 -0.82 -17.79 -18.95
CA HIS A 293 0.40 -18.16 -19.65
C HIS A 293 0.66 -17.22 -20.84
N ARG A 294 -0.33 -16.99 -21.72
CA ARG A 294 -0.18 -16.08 -22.86
C ARG A 294 0.24 -14.67 -22.42
N ILE A 295 -0.39 -14.12 -21.38
CA ILE A 295 -0.04 -12.80 -20.84
C ILE A 295 1.41 -12.81 -20.35
N ALA A 296 1.80 -13.81 -19.55
CA ALA A 296 3.15 -13.90 -19.01
C ALA A 296 4.22 -14.08 -20.10
N ASP A 297 3.94 -14.87 -21.15
CA ASP A 297 4.84 -15.02 -22.32
C ASP A 297 5.06 -13.68 -23.03
N ARG A 298 3.97 -12.96 -23.30
CA ARG A 298 4.06 -11.63 -23.92
C ARG A 298 4.88 -10.65 -23.08
N ILE A 299 4.73 -10.68 -21.75
CA ILE A 299 5.50 -9.85 -20.80
C ILE A 299 6.99 -10.25 -20.81
N ILE A 300 7.32 -11.54 -20.96
CA ILE A 300 8.73 -11.98 -21.12
C ILE A 300 9.35 -11.46 -22.41
N GLY A 301 8.57 -11.33 -23.47
CA GLY A 301 9.00 -10.77 -24.75
C GLY A 301 9.22 -9.25 -24.75
N ASP A 302 8.90 -8.55 -23.66
CA ASP A 302 8.97 -7.09 -23.60
C ASP A 302 10.40 -6.54 -23.76
N LEU A 303 10.56 -5.40 -24.43
CA LEU A 303 11.86 -4.77 -24.66
C LEU A 303 12.53 -4.26 -23.37
N ASN A 304 11.75 -3.97 -22.33
CA ASN A 304 12.23 -3.48 -21.05
C ASN A 304 12.69 -4.64 -20.14
N PRO A 305 13.98 -4.68 -19.73
CA PRO A 305 14.49 -5.73 -18.84
C PRO A 305 13.74 -5.87 -17.51
N LYS A 306 13.23 -4.77 -16.95
CA LYS A 306 12.48 -4.79 -15.67
C LYS A 306 11.14 -5.51 -15.82
N VAL A 307 10.46 -5.34 -16.95
CA VAL A 307 9.21 -6.04 -17.27
C VAL A 307 9.48 -7.52 -17.51
N ARG A 308 10.54 -7.84 -18.26
CA ARG A 308 10.93 -9.25 -18.50
C ARG A 308 11.20 -10.02 -17.22
N ILE A 309 11.83 -9.39 -16.23
CA ILE A 309 12.10 -10.04 -14.93
C ILE A 309 10.78 -10.44 -14.24
N ILE A 310 9.77 -9.58 -14.28
CA ILE A 310 8.44 -9.87 -13.73
C ILE A 310 7.80 -11.02 -14.51
N GLY A 311 7.83 -10.98 -15.84
CA GLY A 311 7.32 -12.06 -16.69
C GLY A 311 7.98 -13.41 -16.40
N LYS A 312 9.30 -13.43 -16.18
CA LYS A 312 10.04 -14.66 -15.82
C LYS A 312 9.56 -15.25 -14.49
N LYS A 313 9.32 -14.41 -13.48
CA LYS A 313 8.76 -14.87 -12.20
C LYS A 313 7.32 -15.39 -12.38
N ALA A 314 6.51 -14.70 -13.18
CA ALA A 314 5.14 -15.13 -13.49
C ALA A 314 5.11 -16.50 -14.17
N ILE A 315 5.91 -16.70 -15.23
CA ILE A 315 5.99 -18.00 -15.91
C ILE A 315 6.46 -19.09 -14.96
N ARG A 316 7.47 -18.85 -14.12
CA ARG A 316 7.91 -19.85 -13.13
C ARG A 316 6.76 -20.30 -12.24
N ASN A 317 5.99 -19.37 -11.69
CA ASN A 317 4.87 -19.69 -10.80
C ASN A 317 3.71 -20.39 -11.56
N ILE A 318 3.49 -20.03 -12.84
CA ILE A 318 2.53 -20.70 -13.73
C ILE A 318 2.99 -22.14 -14.06
N MET A 319 4.29 -22.38 -14.25
CA MET A 319 4.82 -23.73 -14.53
C MET A 319 4.52 -24.69 -13.38
N GLU A 320 4.69 -24.25 -12.14
CA GLU A 320 4.29 -25.00 -10.95
C GLU A 320 2.79 -25.31 -10.94
N TYR A 321 1.96 -24.45 -11.56
CA TYR A 321 0.52 -24.65 -11.66
C TYR A 321 0.15 -25.78 -12.63
N TYR A 322 0.85 -25.88 -13.77
CA TYR A 322 0.71 -27.01 -14.71
C TYR A 322 1.16 -28.33 -14.08
N ALA A 323 2.15 -28.29 -13.17
CA ALA A 323 2.68 -29.45 -12.48
C ALA A 323 1.72 -30.06 -11.42
N LEU A 324 0.63 -29.37 -11.08
CA LEU A 324 -0.35 -29.86 -10.10
C LEU A 324 -1.24 -31.00 -10.64
N ASP A 325 -1.28 -31.20 -11.95
CA ASP A 325 -2.15 -32.17 -12.62
C ASP A 325 -1.37 -32.87 -13.75
N ILE A 326 -1.46 -34.20 -13.81
CA ILE A 326 -0.71 -35.03 -14.77
C ILE A 326 -1.14 -34.76 -16.21
N ASP A 327 -2.44 -34.55 -16.46
CA ASP A 327 -2.97 -34.24 -17.78
C ASP A 327 -2.63 -32.81 -18.19
N ARG A 328 -2.62 -31.86 -17.24
CA ARG A 328 -2.07 -30.52 -17.48
C ARG A 328 -0.57 -30.55 -17.78
N SER A 329 0.19 -31.38 -17.06
CA SER A 329 1.63 -31.57 -17.27
C SER A 329 1.92 -32.13 -18.67
N ARG A 330 1.09 -33.08 -19.16
CA ARG A 330 1.20 -33.62 -20.53
C ARG A 330 0.88 -32.58 -21.60
N LYS A 331 -0.22 -31.82 -21.44
CA LYS A 331 -0.55 -30.69 -22.33
C LYS A 331 0.58 -29.65 -22.33
N PHE A 332 1.15 -29.37 -21.16
CA PHE A 332 2.25 -28.43 -20.98
C PHE A 332 3.57 -28.90 -21.62
N MET A 333 3.90 -30.18 -21.60
CA MET A 333 5.10 -30.70 -22.30
C MET A 333 5.10 -30.39 -23.81
N ASN A 334 3.92 -30.25 -24.41
CA ASN A 334 3.81 -29.80 -25.80
C ASN A 334 4.08 -28.29 -25.94
N VAL A 335 3.63 -27.49 -24.97
CA VAL A 335 3.93 -26.04 -24.90
C VAL A 335 5.42 -25.79 -24.62
N VAL A 336 6.03 -26.53 -23.69
CA VAL A 336 7.48 -26.44 -23.41
C VAL A 336 8.30 -26.76 -24.64
N LYS A 337 7.92 -27.75 -25.45
CA LYS A 337 8.63 -28.07 -26.70
C LYS A 337 8.61 -26.91 -27.70
N GLU A 338 7.54 -26.12 -27.76
CA GLU A 338 7.47 -24.87 -28.56
C GLU A 338 8.26 -23.71 -27.94
N TYR A 339 8.32 -23.63 -26.61
CA TYR A 339 8.95 -22.53 -25.87
C TYR A 339 10.44 -22.71 -25.62
N PHE A 340 10.92 -23.94 -25.53
CA PHE A 340 12.34 -24.26 -25.26
C PHE A 340 13.28 -23.53 -26.23
N PRO A 341 13.00 -23.46 -27.56
CA PRO A 341 13.80 -22.66 -28.48
C PRO A 341 13.80 -21.16 -28.14
N LYS A 342 12.64 -20.58 -27.79
CA LYS A 342 12.49 -19.14 -27.45
C LYS A 342 13.17 -18.76 -26.13
N VAL A 343 13.06 -19.63 -25.13
CA VAL A 343 13.71 -19.45 -23.82
C VAL A 343 15.22 -19.62 -23.95
N CYS A 344 15.69 -20.60 -24.72
CA CYS A 344 17.10 -20.71 -25.07
C CYS A 344 17.59 -19.46 -25.83
N LEU A 345 16.84 -18.95 -26.80
CA LEU A 345 17.16 -17.68 -27.48
C LEU A 345 17.32 -16.50 -26.49
N LEU A 346 16.43 -16.37 -25.50
CA LEU A 346 16.49 -15.31 -24.47
C LEU A 346 17.60 -15.49 -23.42
N ILE A 347 18.12 -16.72 -23.25
CA ILE A 347 19.22 -17.05 -22.33
C ILE A 347 20.57 -16.97 -23.06
N PHE A 348 20.65 -17.40 -24.32
CA PHE A 348 21.88 -17.49 -25.10
C PHE A 348 22.21 -16.23 -25.91
N PHE A 349 21.24 -15.36 -26.25
CA PHE A 349 21.50 -14.07 -26.93
C PHE A 349 21.65 -12.88 -25.95
N LYS A 350 22.19 -13.13 -24.76
CA LYS A 350 22.71 -12.09 -23.88
C LYS A 350 24.25 -12.08 -23.91
N TYR A 351 24.80 -11.68 -25.04
CA TYR A 351 26.09 -10.99 -25.14
C TYR A 351 25.98 -9.91 -26.21
#